data_AF-A0A1Q5QTM5-F1
#
_entry.id   AF-A0A1Q5QTM5-F1
#
_cell.length_a   1.000
_cell.length_b   1.000
_cell.length_c   1.000
_cell.angle_alpha   90.00
_cell.angle_beta   90.00
_cell.angle_gamma   90.00
#
_symmetry.space_group_name_H-M   'P 1'
#
loop_
_entity.id
_entity.type
_entity.pdbx_description
1 polymer ?
#
loop_
_entity_poly.entity_id
_entity_poly.type
_entity_poly.pdbx_seq_one_letter_code
_entity_poly.pdbx_strand_id
1 'polypeptide(L)' 'MIDEGQVHGGLAQGIGQSLLEHAVYDSNGQPVTASFMDYTMPRADDLPSFKLSHTTTLCPRNP' A
#
# COMPACT_ATOMS: atom_id res chain seq x y z
N MET A 1 3.47 -11.42 13.96
CA MET A 1 2.94 -10.54 15.03
C MET A 1 1.96 -9.52 14.40
N ILE A 2 1.07 -8.85 15.13
CA ILE A 2 0.04 -7.96 14.50
C ILE A 2 0.70 -6.76 13.79
N ASP A 3 1.74 -6.19 14.39
CA ASP A 3 2.51 -5.07 13.87
C ASP A 3 3.24 -5.40 12.56
N GLU A 4 3.87 -6.57 12.45
CA GLU A 4 4.52 -7.02 11.22
C GLU A 4 3.53 -7.10 10.04
N GLY A 5 2.30 -7.58 10.31
CA GLY A 5 1.23 -7.61 9.31
C GLY A 5 0.79 -6.21 8.87
N GLN A 6 0.77 -5.24 9.78
CA GLN A 6 0.50 -3.84 9.45
C GLN A 6 1.63 -3.24 8.59
N VAL A 7 2.89 -3.54 8.91
CA VAL A 7 4.04 -3.10 8.11
C VAL A 7 3.98 -3.69 6.71
N HIS A 8 3.69 -4.99 6.57
CA HIS A 8 3.53 -5.63 5.26
C HIS A 8 2.38 -5.02 4.45
N GLY A 9 1.22 -4.78 5.09
CA GLY A 9 0.07 -4.14 4.44
C GLY A 9 0.39 -2.72 3.98
N GLY A 10 1.07 -1.92 4.81
CA GLY A 10 1.50 -0.57 4.46
C GLY A 10 2.52 -0.53 3.32
N LEU A 11 3.49 -1.46 3.32
CA LEU A 11 4.45 -1.61 2.22
C LEU A 11 3.74 -1.97 0.91
N ALA A 12 2.82 -2.94 0.94
CA ALA A 12 2.04 -3.33 -0.23
C ALA A 12 1.22 -2.16 -0.80
N GLN A 13 0.56 -1.38 0.06
CA GLN A 13 -0.18 -0.18 -0.34
C GLN A 13 0.72 0.91 -0.93
N GLY A 14 1.86 1.20 -0.29
CA GLY A 14 2.79 2.22 -0.79
C GLY A 14 3.40 1.85 -2.14
N ILE A 15 3.75 0.58 -2.33
CA ILE A 15 4.24 0.06 -3.62
C ILE A 15 3.11 0.12 -4.67
N GLY A 16 1.91 -0.33 -4.33
CA GLY A 16 0.73 -0.23 -5.19
C GLY A 16 0.49 1.19 -5.67
N GLN A 17 0.40 2.14 -4.74
CA GLN A 17 0.19 3.56 -5.06
C GLN A 17 1.28 4.21 -5.90
N SER A 18 2.54 3.79 -5.73
CA SER A 18 3.66 4.41 -6.44
C SER A 18 3.89 3.83 -7.84
N LEU A 19 3.56 2.55 -8.06
CA LEU A 19 3.94 1.84 -9.29
C LEU A 19 2.77 1.30 -10.12
N LEU A 20 1.59 1.10 -9.52
CA LEU A 20 0.49 0.35 -10.14
C LEU A 20 -0.82 1.15 -10.20
N GLU A 21 -1.20 1.74 -9.08
CA GLU A 21 -2.50 2.37 -8.91
C GLU A 21 -2.52 3.78 -9.51
N HIS A 22 -3.60 4.12 -10.22
CA HIS A 22 -3.83 5.47 -10.71
C HIS A 22 -5.33 5.73 -10.86
N ALA A 23 -5.84 6.73 -10.13
CA ALA A 23 -7.21 7.19 -10.28
C ALA A 23 -7.28 8.25 -11.40
N VAL A 24 -7.81 7.86 -12.57
CA VAL A 24 -7.89 8.73 -13.75
C VAL A 24 -9.32 9.19 -13.99
N TYR A 25 -9.45 10.48 -14.29
CA TYR A 25 -10.71 11.11 -14.69
C TYR A 25 -10.60 11.62 -16.12
N ASP A 26 -11.67 11.52 -16.89
CA ASP A 26 -11.75 12.12 -18.22
C ASP A 26 -12.01 13.65 -18.16
N SER A 27 -12.09 14.29 -19.34
CA SER A 27 -12.32 15.74 -19.44
C SER A 27 -13.67 16.21 -18.89
N ASN A 28 -14.63 15.30 -18.72
CA ASN A 28 -15.95 15.56 -18.17
C ASN A 28 -16.03 15.23 -16.67
N GLY A 29 -14.91 14.81 -16.06
CA GLY A 29 -14.83 14.41 -14.66
C GLY A 29 -15.38 13.01 -14.39
N GLN A 30 -15.55 12.16 -15.40
CA GLN A 30 -15.95 10.76 -15.19
C GLN A 30 -14.74 9.91 -14.79
N PRO A 31 -14.84 9.06 -13.74
CA PRO A 31 -13.78 8.14 -13.36
C PRO A 31 -13.69 6.98 -14.37
N VAL A 32 -12.57 6.90 -15.09
CA VAL A 32 -12.36 5.86 -16.13
C VAL A 32 -11.63 4.63 -15.62
N THR A 33 -11.00 4.71 -14.45
CA THR A 33 -10.33 3.58 -13.76
C THR A 33 -11.18 3.07 -12.59
N ALA A 34 -12.49 2.86 -12.81
CA ALA A 34 -13.45 2.49 -11.76
C ALA A 34 -13.63 0.96 -11.58
N SER A 35 -12.76 0.16 -12.20
CA SER A 35 -12.78 -1.31 -12.12
C SER A 35 -11.38 -1.83 -11.84
N PHE A 36 -11.23 -3.04 -11.29
CA PHE A 36 -9.91 -3.68 -11.13
C PHE A 36 -9.27 -4.15 -12.45
N MET A 37 -9.97 -4.02 -13.58
CA MET A 37 -9.33 -4.21 -14.89
C MET A 37 -8.51 -2.99 -15.29
N ASP A 38 -8.95 -1.80 -14.85
CA ASP A 38 -8.36 -0.51 -15.23
C ASP A 38 -7.55 0.12 -14.09
N TYR A 39 -7.89 -0.19 -12.84
CA TYR A 39 -7.16 0.15 -11.63
C TYR A 39 -6.34 -1.05 -11.18
N THR A 40 -5.03 -1.03 -11.44
CA THR A 40 -4.15 -2.16 -11.18
C THR A 40 -3.94 -2.36 -9.68
N MET A 41 -4.68 -3.29 -9.10
CA MET A 41 -4.54 -3.66 -7.70
C MET A 41 -3.30 -4.56 -7.49
N PRO A 42 -2.39 -4.24 -6.55
CA PRO A 42 -1.20 -5.05 -6.27
C PRO A 42 -1.55 -6.49 -5.87
N ARG A 43 -0.85 -7.44 -6.47
CA ARG A 43 -0.96 -8.89 -6.25
C ARG A 43 0.27 -9.43 -5.54
N ALA A 44 0.19 -10.70 -5.14
CA ALA A 44 1.26 -11.35 -4.38
C ALA A 44 2.58 -11.46 -5.17
N ASP A 45 2.51 -11.65 -6.49
CA ASP A 45 3.65 -11.75 -7.40
C ASP A 45 4.22 -10.38 -7.81
N ASP A 46 3.50 -9.29 -7.57
CA ASP A 46 4.00 -7.92 -7.76
C ASP A 46 4.96 -7.49 -6.63
N LEU A 47 4.95 -8.21 -5.50
CA LEU A 47 5.66 -7.82 -4.29
C LEU A 47 6.81 -8.77 -3.95
N PRO A 48 7.97 -8.23 -3.52
CA PRO A 48 9.04 -9.06 -3.00
C PRO A 48 8.68 -9.59 -1.59
N SER A 49 9.40 -10.62 -1.15
CA SER A 49 9.39 -10.99 0.28
C SER A 49 10.07 -9.89 1.10
N PHE A 50 9.39 -9.41 2.13
CA PHE A 50 9.92 -8.35 3.01
C PHE A 50 10.77 -8.93 4.14
N LYS A 51 11.84 -8.21 4.50
CA LYS A 51 12.63 -8.46 5.69
C LYS A 51 12.46 -7.29 6.64
N LEU A 52 11.89 -7.56 7.81
CA LEU A 52 11.65 -6.54 8.84
C LEU A 52 12.72 -6.59 9.93
N SER A 53 12.96 -5.44 10.54
CA SER A 53 13.80 -5.27 11.72
C SER A 53 13.18 -4.20 12.60
N HIS A 54 13.31 -4.36 13.92
CA HIS A 54 12.66 -3.50 14.89
C HIS A 54 13.69 -2.95 15.87
N THR A 55 13.47 -1.72 16.30
CA THR A 55 14.19 -1.11 17.43
C THR A 55 13.16 -0.50 18.37
N THR A 56 13.33 -0.70 19.67
CA THR A 56 12.40 -0.18 20.66
C THR A 56 12.94 1.09 21.28
N THR A 57 12.26 2.21 21.00
CA THR A 57 12.48 3.48 21.68
C THR A 57 11.19 3.83 22.42
N LEU A 58 11.21 3.70 23.74
CA LEU A 58 10.02 3.93 24.56
C LEU A 58 9.61 5.41 24.53
N CYS A 59 8.32 5.66 24.35
CA CYS A 59 7.75 7.00 24.42
C CYS A 59 7.69 7.47 25.89
N PRO A 60 8.41 8.53 26.32
CA PRO A 60 8.50 8.91 27.73
C PRO A 60 7.19 9.40 28.36
N ARG A 61 6.18 9.70 27.54
CA ARG A 61 4.90 10.30 27.97
C ARG A 61 3.68 9.44 27.64
N ASN A 62 3.88 8.29 27.01
CA ASN A 62 2.78 7.36 26.76
C ASN A 62 2.69 6.41 27.98
N PRO A 63 1.57 6.40 28.73
CA PRO A 63 1.36 5.46 29.83
C PRO A 63 1.50 3.99 29.41
#